data_AF-A0A2G2FVK1-F1
#
_entry.id   AF-A0A2G2FVK1-F1
#
_cell.length_a   1.000
_cell.length_b   1.000
_cell.length_c   1.000
_cell.angle_alpha   90.00
_cell.angle_beta   90.00
_cell.angle_gamma   90.00
#
_symmetry.space_group_name_H-M   'P 1'
#
loop_
_entity.id
_entity.type
_entity.pdbx_description
1 polymer ?
#
loop_
_entity_poly.entity_id
_entity_poly.type
_entity_poly.pdbx_seq_one_letter_code
_entity_poly.pdbx_strand_id
1 'polypeptide(L)'
;MRGSQYSKEFKNSTVQLALNSDKSVIEIGKDLDIKHKTIYSWIQVYKQAHNIKTDGRRKNQISTVKENINDENKRLRAENKVLKQERDISKKAAAYFAGALEILCQSSRITTTHEYRSRHAGYPQTNTRW
;
A
#
# COMPACT_ATOMS: atom_id res chain seq x y z
N MET A 1 -38.93 1.00 17.81
CA MET A 1 -38.75 0.57 16.40
C MET A 1 -38.16 1.75 15.64
N ARG A 2 -36.95 1.67 15.07
CA ARG A 2 -36.41 2.79 14.29
C ARG A 2 -37.22 2.90 13.00
N GLY A 3 -38.00 3.97 12.88
CA GLY A 3 -38.76 4.29 11.68
C GLY A 3 -37.82 4.30 10.48
N SER A 4 -38.24 3.66 9.39
CA SER A 4 -37.55 3.71 8.11
C SER A 4 -37.36 5.18 7.74
N GLN A 5 -36.12 5.69 7.70
CA GLN A 5 -35.82 7.08 7.36
C GLN A 5 -36.30 7.48 5.95
N TYR A 6 -36.66 6.49 5.11
CA TYR A 6 -37.11 6.69 3.74
C TYR A 6 -38.52 6.13 3.54
N SER A 7 -39.38 6.91 2.88
CA SER A 7 -40.75 6.49 2.53
C SER A 7 -40.74 5.35 1.51
N LYS A 8 -41.83 4.58 1.45
CA LYS A 8 -41.96 3.46 0.51
C LYS A 8 -41.93 3.94 -0.95
N GLU A 9 -42.62 5.04 -1.23
CA GLU A 9 -42.63 5.69 -2.54
C GLU A 9 -41.22 6.09 -2.98
N PHE A 10 -40.45 6.71 -2.09
CA PHE A 10 -39.09 7.13 -2.40
C PHE A 10 -38.17 5.95 -2.74
N LYS A 11 -38.27 4.85 -1.97
CA LYS A 11 -37.51 3.62 -2.26
C LYS A 11 -37.90 3.03 -3.61
N ASN A 12 -39.19 2.96 -3.91
CA ASN A 12 -39.69 2.43 -5.17
C ASN A 12 -39.22 3.27 -6.36
N SER A 13 -39.35 4.59 -6.31
CA SER A 13 -38.87 5.50 -7.35
C SER A 13 -37.36 5.38 -7.57
N THR A 14 -36.58 5.27 -6.48
CA THR A 14 -35.12 5.09 -6.57
C THR A 14 -34.75 3.76 -7.22
N VAL A 15 -35.45 2.67 -6.87
CA VAL A 15 -35.23 1.35 -7.48
C VAL A 15 -35.64 1.34 -8.96
N GLN A 16 -36.77 1.96 -9.30
CA GLN A 16 -37.22 2.11 -10.69
C GLN A 16 -36.22 2.92 -11.52
N LEU A 17 -35.69 4.01 -10.98
CA LEU A 17 -34.64 4.79 -11.64
C LEU A 17 -33.40 3.94 -11.88
N ALA A 18 -32.95 3.17 -10.89
CA ALA A 18 -31.79 2.30 -11.01
C ALA A 18 -31.98 1.10 -11.96
N LEU A 19 -33.22 0.71 -12.28
CA LEU A 19 -33.53 -0.39 -13.19
C LEU A 19 -33.75 0.08 -14.63
N ASN A 20 -34.30 1.28 -14.82
CA ASN A 20 -34.70 1.78 -16.14
C ASN A 20 -33.73 2.82 -16.74
N SER A 21 -32.78 3.35 -15.96
CA SER A 21 -31.79 4.31 -16.46
C SER A 21 -30.43 3.68 -16.73
N ASP A 22 -29.65 4.32 -17.59
CA ASP A 22 -28.25 3.94 -17.87
C ASP A 22 -27.27 4.38 -16.76
N LYS A 23 -27.77 5.09 -15.73
CA LYS A 23 -26.94 5.57 -14.61
C LYS A 23 -26.59 4.43 -13.67
N SER A 24 -25.35 4.42 -13.21
CA SER A 24 -24.91 3.43 -12.22
C SER A 24 -25.55 3.69 -10.84
N VAL A 25 -25.74 2.64 -10.05
CA VAL A 25 -26.22 2.76 -8.64
C VAL A 25 -25.32 3.67 -7.79
N ILE A 26 -24.04 3.79 -8.17
CA ILE A 26 -23.09 4.68 -7.49
C ILE A 26 -23.39 6.14 -7.80
N GLU A 27 -23.67 6.48 -9.07
CA GLU A 27 -24.05 7.84 -9.47
C GLU A 27 -25.41 8.23 -8.90
N ILE A 28 -26.40 7.34 -8.97
CA ILE A 28 -27.72 7.58 -8.37
C ILE A 28 -27.60 7.81 -6.86
N GLY A 29 -26.73 7.05 -6.19
CA GLY A 29 -26.44 7.27 -4.77
C GLY A 29 -25.77 8.61 -4.48
N LYS A 30 -24.89 9.09 -5.35
CA LYS A 30 -24.28 10.43 -5.23
C LYS A 30 -25.32 11.53 -5.45
N ASP A 31 -26.15 11.40 -6.49
CA ASP A 31 -27.19 12.37 -6.84
C ASP A 31 -28.24 12.53 -5.73
N LEU A 32 -28.57 11.44 -5.03
CA LEU A 32 -29.58 11.42 -3.97
C LEU A 32 -28.99 11.55 -2.55
N ASP A 33 -27.68 11.69 -2.41
CA ASP A 33 -26.93 11.62 -1.14
C ASP A 33 -27.23 10.37 -0.30
N ILE A 34 -27.37 9.22 -0.98
CA ILE A 34 -27.64 7.93 -0.36
C ILE A 34 -26.46 6.99 -0.61
N LYS A 35 -26.03 6.31 0.45
CA LYS A 35 -25.03 5.24 0.33
C LYS A 35 -25.51 4.19 -0.69
N HIS A 36 -24.74 3.98 -1.75
CA HIS A 36 -25.03 3.01 -2.81
C HIS A 36 -25.40 1.60 -2.28
N LYS A 37 -24.79 1.15 -1.17
CA LYS A 37 -25.13 -0.12 -0.51
C LYS A 37 -26.60 -0.22 -0.08
N THR A 38 -27.18 0.90 0.37
CA THR A 38 -28.59 0.99 0.77
C THR A 38 -29.50 0.80 -0.44
N ILE A 39 -29.17 1.44 -1.57
CA ILE A 39 -29.92 1.31 -2.82
C ILE A 39 -29.83 -0.14 -3.34
N TYR A 40 -28.65 -0.76 -3.31
CA TYR A 40 -28.50 -2.18 -3.63
C TYR A 40 -29.40 -3.08 -2.77
N SER A 41 -29.50 -2.80 -1.47
CA SER A 41 -30.40 -3.55 -0.57
C SER A 41 -31.87 -3.39 -0.98
N TRP A 42 -32.32 -2.18 -1.34
CA TRP A 42 -33.69 -1.96 -1.83
C TRP A 42 -33.97 -2.67 -3.15
N ILE A 43 -33.01 -2.67 -4.09
CA ILE A 43 -33.11 -3.40 -5.36
C ILE A 43 -33.24 -4.90 -5.10
N GLN A 44 -32.49 -5.46 -4.14
CA GLN A 44 -32.60 -6.88 -3.78
C GLN A 44 -33.99 -7.21 -3.21
N VAL A 45 -34.49 -6.41 -2.27
CA VAL A 45 -35.83 -6.59 -1.68
C VAL A 45 -36.92 -6.46 -2.75
N TYR A 46 -36.78 -5.49 -3.66
CA TYR A 46 -37.70 -5.31 -4.78
C TYR A 46 -37.71 -6.53 -5.72
N LYS A 47 -36.53 -7.03 -6.11
CA LYS A 47 -36.42 -8.23 -6.96
C LYS A 47 -37.01 -9.47 -6.31
N GLN A 48 -36.82 -9.64 -5.00
CA GLN A 48 -37.43 -10.73 -4.23
C GLN A 48 -38.96 -10.61 -4.19
N ALA A 49 -39.49 -9.41 -3.90
CA ALA A 49 -40.93 -9.15 -3.85
C ALA A 49 -41.62 -9.36 -5.21
N HIS A 50 -40.94 -9.06 -6.31
CA HIS A 50 -41.44 -9.23 -7.67
C HIS A 50 -41.06 -10.58 -8.30
N ASN A 51 -40.51 -11.52 -7.53
CA ASN A 51 -40.08 -12.85 -7.99
C ASN A 51 -39.16 -12.82 -9.23
N ILE A 52 -38.40 -11.73 -9.37
CA ILE A 52 -37.42 -11.54 -10.44
C ILE A 52 -36.23 -12.42 -10.08
N LYS A 53 -36.07 -13.53 -10.79
CA LYS A 53 -34.96 -14.48 -10.60
C LYS A 53 -33.63 -13.74 -10.78
N THR A 54 -33.00 -13.35 -9.68
CA THR A 54 -31.59 -12.98 -9.68
C THR A 54 -30.82 -14.26 -9.86
N ASP A 55 -30.22 -14.45 -11.03
CA ASP A 55 -29.38 -15.60 -11.32
C ASP A 55 -28.29 -15.69 -10.24
N GLY A 56 -28.46 -16.62 -9.29
CA GLY A 56 -27.61 -16.75 -8.09
C GLY A 56 -26.13 -16.99 -8.44
N ARG A 57 -25.86 -17.36 -9.70
CA ARG A 57 -24.53 -17.46 -10.29
C ARG A 57 -23.71 -16.18 -10.14
N ARG A 58 -24.29 -14.99 -10.31
CA ARG A 58 -23.53 -13.72 -10.17
C ARG A 58 -23.09 -13.46 -8.74
N LYS A 59 -23.91 -13.84 -7.74
CA LYS A 59 -23.57 -13.65 -6.32
C LYS A 59 -22.42 -14.57 -5.90
N ASN A 60 -22.44 -15.82 -6.34
CA ASN A 60 -21.35 -16.78 -6.10
C ASN A 60 -20.06 -16.38 -6.83
N GLN A 61 -20.14 -15.92 -8.08
CA GLN A 61 -18.95 -15.44 -8.80
C GLN A 61 -18.30 -14.22 -8.11
N ILE A 62 -19.09 -13.26 -7.63
CA ILE A 62 -18.56 -12.09 -6.92
C ILE A 62 -17.92 -12.48 -5.57
N SER A 63 -18.51 -13.43 -4.82
CA SER A 63 -17.89 -13.92 -3.59
C SER A 63 -16.59 -14.67 -3.87
N THR A 64 -16.55 -15.55 -4.87
CA THR A 64 -15.34 -16.30 -5.24
C THR A 64 -14.23 -15.38 -5.74
N VAL A 65 -14.55 -14.36 -6.56
CA VAL A 65 -13.56 -13.36 -7.00
C VAL A 65 -13.04 -12.54 -5.82
N LYS A 66 -13.91 -12.18 -4.86
CA LYS A 66 -13.52 -11.40 -3.69
C LYS A 66 -12.65 -12.20 -2.71
N GLU A 67 -12.93 -13.49 -2.52
CA GLU A 67 -12.09 -14.40 -1.74
C GLU A 67 -10.71 -14.53 -2.40
N ASN A 68 -10.68 -14.76 -3.72
CA ASN A 68 -9.44 -14.88 -4.49
C ASN A 68 -8.56 -13.61 -4.40
N ILE A 69 -9.15 -12.42 -4.53
CA ILE A 69 -8.41 -11.14 -4.39
C ILE A 69 -7.84 -10.95 -2.97
N ASN A 70 -8.54 -11.40 -1.93
CA ASN A 70 -8.08 -11.27 -0.56
C ASN A 70 -6.91 -12.22 -0.27
N ASP A 71 -6.99 -13.44 -0.77
CA ASP A 71 -5.93 -14.43 -0.64
C ASP A 71 -4.66 -14.00 -1.39
N GLU A 72 -4.82 -13.48 -2.61
CA GLU A 72 -3.70 -12.92 -3.38
C GLU A 72 -3.06 -11.72 -2.67
N ASN A 73 -3.88 -10.80 -2.11
CA ASN A 73 -3.36 -9.69 -1.30
C ASN A 73 -2.56 -10.18 -0.08
N LYS A 74 -3.04 -11.23 0.58
CA LYS A 74 -2.34 -11.81 1.74
C LYS A 74 -0.99 -12.40 1.33
N ARG A 75 -0.94 -13.12 0.21
CA ARG A 75 0.28 -13.66 -0.37
C ARG A 75 1.27 -12.55 -0.75
N LEU A 76 0.82 -11.57 -1.52
CA LEU A 76 1.65 -10.44 -1.96
C LEU A 76 2.20 -9.62 -0.78
N ARG A 77 1.43 -9.47 0.30
CA ARG A 77 1.91 -8.82 1.53
C ARG A 77 2.98 -9.64 2.25
N ALA A 78 2.86 -10.97 2.25
CA ALA A 78 3.87 -11.85 2.82
C ALA A 78 5.18 -11.78 2.01
N GLU A 79 5.09 -11.86 0.68
CA GLU A 79 6.25 -11.74 -0.22
C GLU A 79 6.95 -10.38 -0.07
N ASN A 80 6.17 -9.28 -0.04
CA ASN A 80 6.72 -7.95 0.23
C ASN A 80 7.44 -7.83 1.57
N LYS A 81 6.97 -8.54 2.61
CA LYS A 81 7.62 -8.54 3.92
C LYS A 81 8.98 -9.22 3.86
N VAL A 82 9.06 -10.38 3.20
CA VAL A 82 10.33 -11.12 3.02
C VAL A 82 11.32 -10.29 2.21
N LEU A 83 10.89 -9.74 1.06
CA LEU A 83 11.75 -8.92 0.20
C LEU A 83 12.29 -7.67 0.92
N LYS A 84 11.47 -7.03 1.77
CA LYS A 84 11.94 -5.92 2.60
C LYS A 84 13.00 -6.35 3.59
N GLN A 85 12.82 -7.49 4.25
CA GLN A 85 13.81 -8.03 5.19
C GLN A 85 15.14 -8.33 4.48
N GLU A 86 15.10 -8.94 3.30
CA GLU A 86 16.31 -9.20 2.50
C GLU A 86 17.03 -7.91 2.13
N ARG A 87 16.31 -6.89 1.64
CA ARG A 87 16.91 -5.58 1.34
C ARG A 87 17.53 -4.91 2.55
N ASP A 88 16.91 -5.03 3.72
CA ASP A 88 17.42 -4.43 4.95
C ASP A 88 18.68 -5.16 5.44
N ILE A 89 18.75 -6.49 5.28
CA ILE A 89 19.96 -7.27 5.57
C ILE A 89 21.09 -6.83 4.64
N SER A 90 20.85 -6.73 3.33
CA SER A 90 21.87 -6.29 2.38
C SER A 90 22.36 -4.86 2.66
N LYS A 91 21.45 -3.94 3.01
CA LYS A 91 21.81 -2.57 3.38
C LYS A 91 22.67 -2.52 4.64
N LYS A 92 22.31 -3.30 5.67
CA LYS A 92 23.09 -3.40 6.90
C LYS A 92 24.48 -3.96 6.60
N ALA A 93 24.57 -5.05 5.82
CA ALA A 93 25.85 -5.62 5.42
C ALA A 93 26.73 -4.59 4.68
N ALA A 94 26.18 -3.87 3.71
CA ALA A 94 26.89 -2.81 2.99
C ALA A 94 27.41 -1.71 3.93
N ALA A 95 26.60 -1.28 4.91
CA ALA A 95 27.01 -0.28 5.90
C ALA A 95 28.17 -0.78 6.79
N TYR A 96 28.12 -2.06 7.22
CA TYR A 96 29.22 -2.67 7.97
C TYR A 96 30.51 -2.72 7.14
N PHE A 97 30.44 -3.10 5.86
CA PHE A 97 31.62 -3.15 4.99
C PHE A 97 32.22 -1.76 4.73
N ALA A 98 31.39 -0.73 4.55
CA ALA A 98 31.87 0.64 4.37
C ALA A 98 32.64 1.14 5.61
N GLY A 99 32.10 0.93 6.82
CA GLY A 99 32.79 1.32 8.06
C GLY A 99 34.11 0.57 8.29
N ALA A 100 34.16 -0.72 7.96
CA ALA A 100 35.40 -1.51 8.07
C ALA A 100 36.50 -1.01 7.12
N LEU A 101 36.14 -0.60 5.90
CA LEU A 101 37.08 -0.04 4.92
C LEU A 101 37.62 1.34 5.36
N GLU A 102 36.81 2.17 6.02
CA GLU A 102 37.27 3.45 6.56
C GLU A 102 38.31 3.28 7.66
N ILE A 103 38.11 2.34 8.58
CA ILE A 103 39.07 2.07 9.66
C ILE A 103 40.43 1.62 9.09
N LEU A 104 40.43 0.71 8.11
CA LEU A 104 41.66 0.26 7.46
C LEU A 104 42.37 1.38 6.69
N CYS A 105 41.61 2.28 6.06
CA CYS A 105 42.16 3.47 5.39
C CYS A 105 42.76 4.46 6.41
N GLN A 106 42.15 4.64 7.57
CA GLN A 106 42.68 5.50 8.63
C GLN A 106 43.97 4.93 9.23
N SER A 107 44.01 3.63 9.52
CA SER A 107 45.21 2.97 10.05
C SER A 107 46.40 3.05 9.08
N SER A 108 46.17 2.82 7.78
CA SER A 108 47.22 2.96 6.75
C SER A 108 47.69 4.41 6.54
N ARG A 109 46.80 5.39 6.72
CA ARG A 109 47.17 6.81 6.69
C ARG A 109 48.05 7.19 7.88
N ILE A 110 47.70 6.73 9.08
CA ILE A 110 48.46 7.01 10.31
C ILE A 110 49.87 6.41 10.23
N THR A 111 50.03 5.16 9.80
CA THR A 111 51.34 4.52 9.66
C THR A 111 52.22 5.26 8.65
N THR A 112 51.66 5.66 7.51
CA THR A 112 52.38 6.43 6.49
C THR A 112 52.86 7.79 7.04
N THR A 113 52.01 8.50 7.80
CA THR A 113 52.40 9.77 8.42
C THR A 113 53.45 9.61 9.53
N HIS A 114 53.37 8.52 10.31
CA HIS A 114 54.33 8.23 11.36
C HIS A 114 55.69 7.87 10.77
N GLU A 115 55.74 7.02 9.74
CA GLU A 115 56.97 6.70 9.01
C GLU A 115 57.59 7.93 8.33
N TYR A 116 56.77 8.78 7.69
CA TYR A 116 57.25 10.01 7.07
C TYR A 116 57.86 10.95 8.14
N ARG A 117 57.15 11.15 9.25
CA ARG A 117 57.62 12.00 10.36
C ARG A 117 58.87 11.44 11.04
N SER A 118 58.99 10.12 11.22
CA SER A 118 60.19 9.47 11.75
C SER A 118 61.39 9.58 10.80
N ARG A 119 61.18 9.47 9.48
CA ARG A 119 62.23 9.67 8.48
C ARG A 119 62.69 11.12 8.36
N HIS A 120 61.82 12.09 8.61
CA HIS A 120 62.12 13.52 8.52
C HIS A 120 62.43 14.22 9.86
N ALA A 121 62.34 13.51 11.00
CA ALA A 121 62.67 14.05 12.33
C ALA A 121 64.17 14.40 12.53
N GLY A 122 65.04 14.03 11.58
CA GLY A 122 66.47 14.36 11.59
C GLY A 122 66.88 15.56 10.71
N TYR A 123 65.95 16.21 9.99
CA TYR A 123 66.27 17.36 9.14
C TYR A 123 65.89 18.67 9.84
N PRO A 124 66.84 19.60 10.09
CA PRO A 124 66.52 20.88 10.68
C PRO A 124 65.60 21.67 9.74
N GLN A 125 64.47 22.15 10.27
CA GLN A 125 63.55 23.05 9.57
C GLN A 125 64.28 24.38 9.35
N THR A 126 64.91 24.55 8.18
CA THR A 126 65.40 25.86 7.77
C THR A 126 64.19 26.70 7.38
N ASN A 127 63.71 27.48 8.34
CA ASN A 127 62.75 28.56 8.12
C ASN A 127 63.37 29.56 7.14
N THR A 128 63.09 29.37 5.84
CA THR A 128 63.52 30.29 4.80
C THR A 128 62.35 31.23 4.53
N ARG A 129 62.37 32.36 5.23
CA ARG A 129 61.55 33.53 4.94
C ARG A 129 62.15 34.23 3.71
N TRP A 130 61.49 34.11 2.56
CA TRP A 130 61.45 35.10 1.47
C TRP A 130 60.15 34.93 0.70
#